data_AF-A0A9D6D113-F1
#
_entry.id   AF-A0A9D6D113-F1
#
_cell.length_a   1.000
_cell.length_b   1.000
_cell.length_c   1.000
_cell.angle_alpha   90.00
_cell.angle_beta   90.00
_cell.angle_gamma   90.00
#
_symmetry.space_group_name_H-M   'P 1'
#
loop_
_entity.id
_entity.type
_entity.pdbx_description
1 polymer ?
#
loop_
_entity_poly.entity_id
_entity_poly.type
_entity_poly.pdbx_seq_one_letter_code
_entity_poly.pdbx_strand_id
1 'polypeptide(L)'
;MNEEWLPRMGTPPAYTERGRRFDSVMKYLMGGDVPLRLQGMPPYYVRYVMPDAGPDTAHLLRAADTRHVRYRIDPGLGISEDELNAQVRRIVPPAGARSRSANPAFAELTGRLTVPVLAIHETGDGRVPWSLQQSYRRRAVAAGADHLLVQRAVRWPGHCAFDGEVTAQGLDDLVAWIERGIKPDGDDVLSADVARLGLRWTPLFHLDDPARRAGRRP
;
A
#
# COMPACT_ATOMS: atom_id res chain seq x y z
N MET A 1 -13.30 23.53 -8.14
CA MET A 1 -11.91 22.99 -8.17
C MET A 1 -11.85 21.48 -8.49
N ASN A 2 -12.71 20.63 -7.91
CA ASN A 2 -12.92 19.24 -8.39
C ASN A 2 -13.41 19.15 -9.86
N GLU A 3 -13.94 20.26 -10.39
CA GLU A 3 -14.50 20.39 -11.74
C GLU A 3 -13.46 20.30 -12.87
N GLU A 4 -12.16 20.48 -12.61
CA GLU A 4 -11.15 20.35 -13.67
C GLU A 4 -10.74 18.89 -13.89
N TRP A 5 -10.50 18.16 -12.80
CA TRP A 5 -9.85 16.84 -12.86
C TRP A 5 -10.86 15.69 -12.93
N LEU A 6 -11.99 15.78 -12.23
CA LEU A 6 -13.01 14.72 -12.28
C LEU A 6 -13.56 14.51 -13.70
N PRO A 7 -13.91 15.53 -14.50
CA PRO A 7 -14.36 15.29 -15.88
C PRO A 7 -13.28 14.70 -16.79
N ARG A 8 -12.01 14.97 -16.51
CA ARG A 8 -10.88 14.45 -17.29
C ARG A 8 -10.55 13.01 -16.94
N MET A 9 -10.76 12.57 -15.70
CA MET A 9 -10.43 11.23 -15.23
C MET A 9 -11.66 10.30 -15.18
N GLY A 10 -12.85 10.83 -14.96
CA GLY A 10 -13.97 10.04 -14.47
C GLY A 10 -13.71 9.54 -13.04
N THR A 11 -14.59 8.66 -12.55
CA THR A 11 -14.46 8.00 -11.25
C THR A 11 -14.64 6.50 -11.41
N PRO A 12 -14.08 5.65 -10.54
CA PRO A 12 -14.38 4.22 -10.60
C PRO A 12 -15.91 4.00 -10.47
N PRO A 13 -16.52 3.12 -11.30
CA PRO A 13 -15.93 2.33 -12.39
C PRO A 13 -15.93 3.01 -13.78
N ALA A 14 -16.53 4.19 -13.92
CA ALA A 14 -16.69 4.93 -15.17
C ALA A 14 -15.52 5.88 -15.47
N TYR A 15 -14.39 5.32 -15.88
CA TYR A 15 -13.20 6.10 -16.25
C TYR A 15 -13.24 6.60 -17.70
N THR A 16 -12.73 7.81 -17.93
CA THR A 16 -12.33 8.26 -19.27
C THR A 16 -11.08 7.49 -19.73
N GLU A 17 -10.61 7.69 -20.96
CA GLU A 17 -9.32 7.12 -21.39
C GLU A 17 -8.15 7.58 -20.51
N ARG A 18 -8.10 8.88 -20.17
CA ARG A 18 -7.08 9.41 -19.25
C ARG A 18 -7.24 8.84 -17.84
N GLY A 19 -8.48 8.62 -17.40
CA GLY A 19 -8.80 7.92 -16.17
C GLY A 19 -8.25 6.51 -16.11
N ARG A 20 -8.39 5.74 -17.20
CA ARG A 20 -7.84 4.38 -17.28
C ARG A 20 -6.32 4.37 -17.17
N ARG A 21 -5.64 5.33 -17.80
CA ARG A 21 -4.18 5.52 -17.65
C ARG A 21 -3.81 5.81 -16.20
N PHE A 22 -4.54 6.74 -15.56
CA PHE A 22 -4.34 7.10 -14.16
C PHE A 22 -4.57 5.91 -13.21
N ASP A 23 -5.70 5.20 -13.33
CA ASP A 23 -6.00 4.01 -12.50
C ASP A 23 -4.94 2.92 -12.68
N SER A 24 -4.45 2.70 -13.91
CA SER A 24 -3.39 1.73 -14.16
C SER A 24 -2.09 2.10 -13.45
N VAL A 25 -1.68 3.38 -13.45
CA VAL A 25 -0.54 3.84 -12.65
C VAL A 25 -0.79 3.63 -11.15
N MET A 26 -2.00 3.99 -10.69
CA MET A 26 -2.39 3.82 -9.29
C MET A 26 -2.41 2.36 -8.85
N LYS A 27 -2.85 1.43 -9.70
CA LYS A 27 -2.78 -0.02 -9.48
C LYS A 27 -1.37 -0.45 -9.09
N TYR A 28 -0.36 -0.06 -9.86
CA TYR A 28 1.03 -0.44 -9.55
C TYR A 28 1.58 0.27 -8.33
N LEU A 29 1.25 1.56 -8.14
CA LEU A 29 1.62 2.28 -6.92
C LEU A 29 0.96 1.69 -5.67
N MET A 30 -0.19 1.04 -5.81
CA MET A 30 -0.86 0.37 -4.70
C MET A 30 -0.36 -1.05 -4.43
N GLY A 31 0.47 -1.63 -5.28
CA GLY A 31 1.03 -2.97 -5.09
C GLY A 31 0.44 -4.04 -6.02
N GLY A 32 -0.30 -3.64 -7.05
CA GLY A 32 -0.92 -4.51 -8.04
C GLY A 32 -2.44 -4.58 -7.88
N ASP A 33 -3.04 -5.62 -8.44
CA ASP A 33 -4.48 -5.91 -8.31
C ASP A 33 -4.81 -6.58 -6.96
N VAL A 34 -4.41 -5.93 -5.88
CA VAL A 34 -4.69 -6.39 -4.51
C VAL A 34 -6.21 -6.42 -4.24
N PRO A 35 -6.70 -7.40 -3.44
CA PRO A 35 -8.13 -7.50 -3.14
C PRO A 35 -8.69 -6.19 -2.60
N LEU A 36 -9.87 -5.81 -3.10
CA LEU A 36 -10.63 -4.62 -2.65
C LEU A 36 -9.96 -3.26 -2.93
N ARG A 37 -8.92 -3.22 -3.77
CA ARG A 37 -8.24 -2.00 -4.22
C ARG A 37 -9.23 -0.92 -4.65
N LEU A 38 -10.10 -1.23 -5.61
CA LEU A 38 -11.04 -0.26 -6.17
C LEU A 38 -12.11 0.19 -5.16
N GLN A 39 -12.49 -0.68 -4.22
CA GLN A 39 -13.46 -0.36 -3.17
C GLN A 39 -12.88 0.60 -2.12
N GLY A 40 -11.58 0.50 -1.82
CA GLY A 40 -10.92 1.39 -0.86
C GLY A 40 -10.42 2.72 -1.43
N MET A 41 -10.40 2.87 -2.76
CA MET A 41 -9.96 4.09 -3.44
C MET A 41 -10.86 5.33 -3.35
N PRO A 42 -12.21 5.25 -3.35
CA PRO A 42 -13.08 6.42 -3.52
C PRO A 42 -12.80 7.59 -2.56
N PRO A 43 -12.53 7.37 -1.25
CA PRO A 43 -12.20 8.45 -0.32
C PRO A 43 -10.90 9.20 -0.66
N TYR A 44 -10.00 8.58 -1.43
CA TYR A 44 -8.65 9.07 -1.69
C TYR A 44 -8.39 9.43 -3.15
N TYR A 45 -9.29 9.03 -4.07
CA TYR A 45 -9.09 9.17 -5.51
C TYR A 45 -8.76 10.61 -5.94
N VAL A 46 -9.50 11.60 -5.40
CA VAL A 46 -9.23 13.02 -5.64
C VAL A 46 -8.02 13.50 -4.83
N ARG A 47 -7.83 13.01 -3.61
CA ARG A 47 -6.73 13.40 -2.71
C ARG A 47 -5.35 13.06 -3.28
N TYR A 48 -5.25 12.01 -4.09
CA TYR A 48 -4.00 11.68 -4.80
C TYR A 48 -3.57 12.74 -5.80
N VAL A 49 -4.52 13.46 -6.40
CA VAL A 49 -4.25 14.57 -7.31
C VAL A 49 -4.17 15.89 -6.56
N MET A 50 -4.97 16.03 -5.50
CA MET A 50 -5.06 17.24 -4.67
C MET A 50 -4.93 16.89 -3.20
N PRO A 51 -3.69 16.83 -2.67
CA PRO A 51 -3.50 16.58 -1.25
C PRO A 51 -3.99 17.78 -0.42
N ASP A 52 -4.56 17.51 0.77
CA ASP A 52 -5.05 18.56 1.68
C ASP A 52 -3.91 19.51 2.10
N ALA A 53 -4.17 20.82 2.21
CA ALA A 53 -3.15 21.82 2.53
C ALA A 53 -2.79 21.94 4.04
N GLY A 54 -3.10 20.92 4.85
CA GLY A 54 -2.82 20.93 6.29
C GLY A 54 -1.31 20.88 6.62
N PRO A 55 -0.91 21.33 7.82
CA PRO A 55 0.50 21.37 8.23
C PRO A 55 1.18 19.99 8.15
N ASP A 56 0.49 18.91 8.56
CA ASP A 56 1.00 17.54 8.45
C ASP A 56 1.30 17.16 7.00
N THR A 57 0.42 17.53 6.07
CA THR A 57 0.63 17.31 4.64
C THR A 57 1.81 18.13 4.11
N ALA A 58 1.98 19.37 4.57
CA ALA A 58 3.13 20.20 4.16
C ALA A 58 4.46 19.56 4.60
N HIS A 59 4.53 19.01 5.81
CA HIS A 59 5.70 18.26 6.29
C HIS A 59 5.97 17.00 5.45
N LEU A 60 4.92 16.23 5.12
CA LEU A 60 5.02 15.06 4.24
C LEU A 60 5.53 15.43 2.84
N LEU A 61 4.93 16.44 2.21
CA LEU A 61 5.31 16.89 0.86
C LEU A 61 6.74 17.43 0.83
N ARG A 62 7.18 18.11 1.89
CA ARG A 62 8.59 18.57 2.01
C ARG A 62 9.57 17.40 2.05
N ALA A 63 9.18 16.26 2.62
CA ALA A 63 10.03 15.07 2.71
C ALA A 63 9.88 14.09 1.53
N ALA A 64 8.98 14.38 0.58
CA ALA A 64 8.72 13.52 -0.57
C ALA A 64 9.96 13.40 -1.48
N ASP A 65 10.23 12.18 -1.94
CA ASP A 65 11.27 11.86 -2.91
C ASP A 65 10.70 10.88 -3.93
N THR A 66 10.65 11.27 -5.21
CA THR A 66 10.13 10.42 -6.29
C THR A 66 11.20 10.01 -7.31
N ARG A 67 12.48 10.29 -7.01
CA ARG A 67 13.59 9.95 -7.92
C ARG A 67 13.72 8.44 -8.13
N HIS A 68 13.39 7.66 -7.11
CA HIS A 68 13.49 6.20 -7.12
C HIS A 68 12.20 5.50 -7.58
N VAL A 69 11.12 6.25 -7.80
CA VAL A 69 9.82 5.69 -8.18
C VAL A 69 9.78 5.51 -9.69
N ARG A 70 9.67 4.28 -10.19
CA ARG A 70 9.32 4.02 -11.59
C ARG A 70 7.81 3.84 -11.70
N TYR A 71 7.15 4.74 -12.43
CA TYR A 71 5.71 4.61 -12.67
C TYR A 71 5.47 3.54 -13.73
N ARG A 72 4.66 2.55 -13.40
CA ARG A 72 4.30 1.46 -14.30
C ARG A 72 2.90 1.67 -14.85
N ILE A 73 2.65 1.16 -16.03
CA ILE A 73 1.35 1.27 -16.69
C ILE A 73 1.09 0.02 -17.52
N ASP A 74 -0.16 -0.44 -17.56
CA ASP A 74 -0.55 -1.58 -18.38
C ASP A 74 -0.30 -1.25 -19.87
N PRO A 75 0.19 -2.23 -20.66
CA PRO A 75 0.39 -2.02 -22.10
C PRO A 75 -0.94 -1.77 -22.81
N GLY A 76 -0.89 -1.09 -23.96
CA GLY A 76 -2.08 -0.81 -24.77
C GLY A 76 -2.89 0.41 -24.32
N LEU A 77 -2.45 1.14 -23.30
CA LEU A 77 -3.11 2.37 -22.86
C LEU A 77 -2.63 3.64 -23.58
N GLY A 78 -1.92 3.52 -24.70
CA GLY A 78 -1.54 4.64 -25.56
C GLY A 78 -0.42 5.55 -25.03
N ILE A 79 0.36 5.07 -24.05
CA ILE A 79 1.61 5.67 -23.58
C ILE A 79 2.52 4.54 -23.05
N SER A 80 3.82 4.60 -23.32
CA SER A 80 4.78 3.62 -22.78
C SER A 80 5.24 3.97 -21.36
N GLU A 81 5.76 2.99 -20.60
CA GLU A 81 6.35 3.28 -19.28
C GLU A 81 7.49 4.30 -19.37
N ASP A 82 8.34 4.22 -20.40
CA ASP A 82 9.50 5.09 -20.54
C ASP A 82 9.08 6.52 -20.92
N GLU A 83 8.11 6.66 -21.83
CA GLU A 83 7.52 7.96 -22.17
C GLU A 83 6.86 8.61 -20.96
N LEU A 84 6.08 7.85 -20.18
CA LEU A 84 5.47 8.31 -18.94
C LEU A 84 6.54 8.81 -17.95
N ASN A 85 7.56 8.00 -17.69
CA ASN A 85 8.59 8.33 -16.70
C ASN A 85 9.50 9.49 -17.12
N ALA A 86 9.65 9.74 -18.43
CA ALA A 86 10.37 10.90 -18.96
C ALA A 86 9.60 12.22 -18.77
N GLN A 87 8.26 12.16 -18.78
CA GLN A 87 7.40 13.35 -18.64
C GLN A 87 7.06 13.69 -17.18
N VAL A 88 7.14 12.72 -16.26
CA VAL A 88 6.81 12.95 -14.85
C VAL A 88 7.92 13.72 -14.13
N ARG A 89 7.57 14.87 -13.56
CA ARG A 89 8.45 15.66 -12.70
C ARG A 89 8.95 14.83 -11.51
N ARG A 90 10.27 14.83 -11.30
CA ARG A 90 10.91 14.23 -10.13
C ARG A 90 10.95 15.23 -8.98
N ILE A 91 10.49 14.79 -7.81
CA ILE A 91 10.51 15.57 -6.57
C ILE A 91 11.76 15.16 -5.80
N VAL A 92 12.52 16.16 -5.36
CA VAL A 92 13.72 16.00 -4.54
C VAL A 92 13.49 16.75 -3.23
N PRO A 93 13.61 16.10 -2.07
CA PRO A 93 13.45 16.78 -0.80
C PRO A 93 14.64 17.71 -0.56
N PRO A 94 14.46 18.85 0.13
CA PRO A 94 15.58 19.72 0.48
C PRO A 94 16.52 19.01 1.46
N ALA A 95 17.78 19.45 1.49
CA ALA A 95 18.78 18.89 2.40
C ALA A 95 18.26 18.86 3.85
N GLY A 96 18.47 17.74 4.53
CA GLY A 96 18.05 17.53 5.92
C GLY A 96 16.56 17.22 6.14
N ALA A 97 15.69 17.33 5.13
CA ALA A 97 14.26 16.99 5.27
C ALA A 97 14.01 15.51 5.62
N ARG A 98 14.97 14.64 5.28
CA ARG A 98 14.99 13.21 5.60
C ARG A 98 16.15 12.85 6.54
N SER A 99 16.66 13.81 7.32
CA SER A 99 17.72 13.55 8.29
C SER A 99 17.19 12.70 9.45
N ARG A 100 17.94 11.69 9.87
CA ARG A 100 17.58 10.89 11.06
C ARG A 100 17.57 11.70 12.36
N SER A 101 18.42 12.72 12.49
CA SER A 101 18.48 13.55 13.69
C SER A 101 17.34 14.57 13.77
N ALA A 102 16.98 15.19 12.63
CA ALA A 102 16.00 16.27 12.60
C ALA A 102 14.58 15.78 12.25
N ASN A 103 14.46 14.74 11.42
CA ASN A 103 13.20 14.22 10.90
C ASN A 103 13.21 12.68 10.86
N PRO A 104 13.32 11.99 12.01
CA PRO A 104 13.45 10.54 12.06
C PRO A 104 12.31 9.77 11.36
N ALA A 105 11.09 10.32 11.37
CA ALA A 105 9.93 9.73 10.69
C ALA A 105 10.08 9.65 9.16
N PHE A 106 10.88 10.53 8.56
CA PHE A 106 11.14 10.57 7.10
C PHE A 106 12.54 10.11 6.71
N ALA A 107 13.35 9.74 7.71
CA ALA A 107 14.66 9.21 7.47
C ALA A 107 14.60 7.88 6.72
N GLU A 108 15.70 7.53 6.07
CA GLU A 108 15.77 6.29 5.30
C GLU A 108 15.48 5.08 6.20
N LEU A 109 14.49 4.29 5.79
CA LEU A 109 14.05 3.07 6.48
C LEU A 109 14.96 1.92 6.07
N THR A 110 15.81 1.46 6.97
CA THR A 110 16.92 0.54 6.60
C THR A 110 16.54 -0.93 6.61
N GLY A 111 15.34 -1.31 7.07
CA GLY A 111 14.95 -2.71 7.22
C GLY A 111 15.72 -3.50 8.30
N ARG A 112 16.71 -2.88 8.97
CA ARG A 112 17.49 -3.45 10.07
C ARG A 112 16.67 -3.56 11.35
N LEU A 113 15.79 -4.55 11.40
CA LEU A 113 15.00 -4.87 12.58
C LEU A 113 15.90 -5.53 13.64
N THR A 114 15.67 -5.19 14.90
CA THR A 114 16.41 -5.73 16.06
C THR A 114 15.51 -6.47 17.04
N VAL A 115 14.20 -6.48 16.79
CA VAL A 115 13.17 -7.13 17.60
C VAL A 115 12.14 -7.78 16.67
N PRO A 116 11.40 -8.79 17.14
CA PRO A 116 10.24 -9.32 16.42
C PRO A 116 9.23 -8.23 16.07
N VAL A 117 8.75 -8.24 14.84
CA VAL A 117 7.72 -7.32 14.34
C VAL A 117 6.63 -8.13 13.63
N LEU A 118 5.40 -7.96 14.09
CA LEU A 118 4.20 -8.38 13.38
C LEU A 118 3.50 -7.14 12.82
N ALA A 119 3.35 -7.08 11.49
CA ALA A 119 2.61 -6.01 10.82
C ALA A 119 1.31 -6.54 10.23
N ILE A 120 0.22 -5.82 10.45
CA ILE A 120 -1.12 -6.12 9.91
C ILE A 120 -1.51 -4.94 9.02
N HIS A 121 -2.05 -5.22 7.84
CA HIS A 121 -2.39 -4.16 6.89
C HIS A 121 -3.54 -4.57 5.98
N GLU A 122 -4.40 -3.65 5.59
CA GLU A 122 -5.50 -3.93 4.66
C GLU A 122 -5.05 -3.98 3.20
N THR A 123 -5.54 -4.95 2.44
CA THR A 123 -5.25 -5.03 0.99
C THR A 123 -5.89 -3.89 0.21
N GLY A 124 -7.02 -3.35 0.69
CA GLY A 124 -7.73 -2.22 0.08
C GLY A 124 -7.39 -0.86 0.68
N ASP A 125 -6.25 -0.71 1.36
CA ASP A 125 -5.85 0.59 1.93
C ASP A 125 -5.46 1.59 0.83
N GLY A 126 -6.39 2.52 0.55
CA GLY A 126 -6.19 3.62 -0.38
C GLY A 126 -5.49 4.85 0.21
N ARG A 127 -4.97 4.81 1.44
CA ARG A 127 -4.21 5.90 2.06
C ARG A 127 -2.74 5.52 2.22
N VAL A 128 -2.47 4.32 2.71
CA VAL A 128 -1.14 3.74 2.90
C VAL A 128 -1.08 2.48 2.06
N PRO A 129 -0.62 2.56 0.80
CA PRO A 129 -0.85 1.47 -0.13
C PRO A 129 -0.04 0.21 0.17
N TRP A 130 -0.57 -0.96 -0.23
CA TRP A 130 0.04 -2.27 0.00
C TRP A 130 1.48 -2.41 -0.53
N SER A 131 1.84 -1.66 -1.59
CA SER A 131 3.21 -1.58 -2.09
C SER A 131 4.24 -1.19 -1.02
N LEU A 132 3.83 -0.48 0.05
CA LEU A 132 4.69 -0.14 1.18
C LEU A 132 5.00 -1.37 2.04
N GLN A 133 4.05 -2.30 2.23
CA GLN A 133 4.30 -3.59 2.86
C GLN A 133 5.29 -4.43 2.03
N GLN A 134 5.15 -4.41 0.71
CA GLN A 134 6.10 -5.07 -0.20
C GLN A 134 7.51 -4.44 -0.12
N SER A 135 7.59 -3.11 -0.10
CA SER A 135 8.85 -2.37 0.07
C SER A 135 9.51 -2.70 1.41
N TYR A 136 8.73 -2.76 2.48
CA TYR A 136 9.22 -3.11 3.82
C TYR A 136 9.82 -4.53 3.83
N ARG A 137 9.12 -5.52 3.27
CA ARG A 137 9.65 -6.89 3.13
C ARG A 137 10.98 -6.93 2.39
N ARG A 138 11.06 -6.27 1.22
CA ARG A 138 12.29 -6.22 0.41
C ARG A 138 13.45 -5.59 1.18
N ARG A 139 13.19 -4.52 1.94
CA ARG A 139 14.20 -3.87 2.79
C ARG A 139 14.65 -4.76 3.95
N ALA A 140 13.73 -5.47 4.61
CA ALA A 140 14.07 -6.41 5.67
C ALA A 140 14.92 -7.58 5.14
N VAL A 141 14.59 -8.12 3.96
CA VAL A 141 15.37 -9.18 3.28
C VAL A 141 16.76 -8.66 2.92
N ALA A 142 16.86 -7.48 2.30
CA ALA A 142 18.14 -6.87 1.96
C ALA A 142 19.02 -6.59 3.20
N ALA A 143 18.40 -6.38 4.36
CA ALA A 143 19.09 -6.20 5.63
C ALA A 143 19.40 -7.51 6.38
N GLY A 144 18.95 -8.68 5.87
CA GLY A 144 19.07 -9.97 6.56
C GLY A 144 18.22 -10.09 7.83
N ALA A 145 17.25 -9.20 8.02
CA ALA A 145 16.41 -9.11 9.23
C ALA A 145 14.97 -9.59 8.99
N ASP A 146 14.68 -10.19 7.84
CA ASP A 146 13.35 -10.64 7.45
C ASP A 146 12.85 -11.83 8.29
N HIS A 147 13.75 -12.52 8.98
CA HIS A 147 13.42 -13.52 10.00
C HIS A 147 12.71 -12.90 11.22
N LEU A 148 12.88 -11.60 11.47
CA LEU A 148 12.20 -10.83 12.52
C LEU A 148 10.91 -10.15 12.03
N LEU A 149 10.53 -10.30 10.77
CA LEU A 149 9.33 -9.68 10.21
C LEU A 149 8.29 -10.73 9.81
N VAL A 150 7.09 -10.61 10.37
CA VAL A 150 5.88 -11.30 9.91
C VAL A 150 4.87 -10.25 9.47
N GLN A 151 4.25 -10.45 8.31
CA GLN A 151 3.26 -9.54 7.75
C GLN A 151 1.98 -10.31 7.45
N ARG A 152 0.82 -9.73 7.78
CA ARG A 152 -0.51 -10.30 7.55
C ARG A 152 -1.37 -9.29 6.81
N ALA A 153 -1.98 -9.73 5.73
CA ALA A 153 -2.95 -8.95 4.99
C ALA A 153 -4.35 -9.20 5.56
N VAL A 154 -5.16 -8.16 5.63
CA VAL A 154 -6.60 -8.27 5.91
C VAL A 154 -7.34 -7.75 4.69
N ARG A 155 -8.33 -8.51 4.20
CA ARG A 155 -9.09 -8.07 3.04
C ARG A 155 -10.21 -7.16 3.46
N TRP A 156 -9.93 -5.87 3.39
CA TRP A 156 -10.92 -4.84 3.66
C TRP A 156 -10.62 -3.56 2.87
N PRO A 157 -11.64 -2.82 2.41
CA PRO A 157 -11.44 -1.53 1.74
C PRO A 157 -11.43 -0.40 2.77
N GLY A 158 -10.30 -0.20 3.45
CA GLY A 158 -10.17 0.82 4.50
C GLY A 158 -8.74 1.02 4.98
N HIS A 159 -8.57 1.96 5.91
CA HIS A 159 -7.28 2.29 6.51
C HIS A 159 -7.38 2.10 8.02
N CYS A 160 -6.71 1.08 8.57
CA CYS A 160 -6.85 0.66 9.97
C CYS A 160 -8.31 0.37 10.37
N ALA A 161 -9.05 -0.26 9.46
CA ALA A 161 -10.43 -0.68 9.58
C ALA A 161 -10.57 -2.19 9.87
N PHE A 162 -9.48 -2.92 10.11
CA PHE A 162 -9.52 -4.31 10.57
C PHE A 162 -10.19 -4.46 11.95
N ASP A 163 -10.77 -5.63 12.17
CA ASP A 163 -11.55 -5.94 13.37
C ASP A 163 -10.70 -6.03 14.65
N GLY A 164 -11.34 -5.82 15.80
CA GLY A 164 -10.70 -5.94 17.11
C GLY A 164 -10.12 -7.32 17.38
N GLU A 165 -10.78 -8.39 16.92
CA GLU A 165 -10.29 -9.78 17.05
C GLU A 165 -8.99 -10.00 16.26
N VAL A 166 -8.88 -9.41 15.06
CA VAL A 166 -7.64 -9.48 14.26
C VAL A 166 -6.48 -8.83 15.00
N THR A 167 -6.74 -7.70 15.66
CA THR A 167 -5.74 -6.98 16.46
C THR A 167 -5.35 -7.76 17.70
N ALA A 168 -6.33 -8.31 18.43
CA ALA A 168 -6.10 -9.10 19.64
C ALA A 168 -5.27 -10.37 19.33
N GLN A 169 -5.67 -11.14 18.31
CA GLN A 169 -4.92 -12.32 17.90
C GLN A 169 -3.49 -11.97 17.44
N GLY A 170 -3.33 -10.85 16.72
CA GLY A 170 -2.00 -10.36 16.34
C GLY A 170 -1.12 -10.03 17.54
N LEU A 171 -1.69 -9.39 18.56
CA LEU A 171 -0.97 -9.09 19.79
C LEU A 171 -0.56 -10.37 20.53
N ASP A 172 -1.48 -11.32 20.70
CA ASP A 172 -1.22 -12.60 21.36
C ASP A 172 -0.09 -13.38 20.67
N ASP A 173 -0.10 -13.41 19.34
CA ASP A 173 0.92 -14.05 18.53
C ASP A 173 2.28 -13.36 18.63
N LEU A 174 2.30 -12.03 18.69
CA LEU A 174 3.53 -11.26 18.88
C LEU A 174 4.12 -11.50 20.27
N VAL A 175 3.27 -11.51 21.32
CA VAL A 175 3.69 -11.83 22.69
C VAL A 175 4.24 -13.25 22.76
N ALA A 176 3.56 -14.24 22.14
CA ALA A 176 4.04 -15.62 22.06
C ALA A 176 5.42 -15.70 21.38
N TRP A 177 5.64 -14.92 20.33
CA TRP A 177 6.93 -14.87 19.64
C TRP A 177 8.02 -14.29 20.52
N ILE A 178 7.75 -13.17 21.18
CA ILE A 178 8.72 -12.47 22.02
C ILE A 178 9.07 -13.29 23.26
N GLU A 179 8.07 -13.83 23.97
CA GLU A 179 8.27 -14.49 25.26
C GLU A 179 8.65 -15.96 25.15
N ARG A 180 8.15 -16.65 24.12
CA ARG A 180 8.28 -18.12 23.98
C ARG A 180 9.04 -18.54 22.72
N GLY A 181 9.47 -17.60 21.88
CA GLY A 181 10.15 -17.90 20.61
C GLY A 181 9.24 -18.53 19.55
N ILE A 182 7.92 -18.53 19.76
CA ILE A 182 6.96 -19.14 18.83
C ILE A 182 6.65 -18.13 17.73
N LYS A 183 7.38 -18.21 16.63
CA LYS A 183 7.17 -17.30 15.48
C LYS A 183 5.82 -17.59 14.81
N PRO A 184 4.94 -16.58 14.65
CA PRO A 184 3.69 -16.75 13.95
C PRO A 184 3.87 -16.85 12.43
N ASP A 185 2.88 -17.46 11.79
CA ASP A 185 2.73 -17.41 10.34
C ASP A 185 2.28 -16.02 9.87
N GLY A 186 2.60 -15.73 8.60
CA GLY A 186 2.14 -14.55 7.86
C GLY A 186 1.81 -14.87 6.40
N ASP A 187 1.48 -13.84 5.63
CA ASP A 187 1.33 -13.93 4.18
C ASP A 187 2.69 -13.77 3.47
N ASP A 188 2.82 -14.41 2.30
CA ASP A 188 3.85 -14.02 1.34
C ASP A 188 3.44 -12.72 0.65
N VAL A 189 3.84 -11.60 1.25
CA VAL A 189 3.51 -10.26 0.75
C VAL A 189 4.13 -9.93 -0.61
N LEU A 190 5.13 -10.70 -1.05
CA LEU A 190 5.77 -10.55 -2.36
C LEU A 190 5.23 -11.53 -3.41
N SER A 191 4.25 -12.35 -3.05
CA SER A 191 3.57 -13.27 -3.97
C SER A 191 3.13 -12.57 -5.24
N ALA A 192 3.42 -13.18 -6.39
CA ALA A 192 2.88 -12.73 -7.67
C ALA A 192 1.35 -12.89 -7.73
N ASP A 193 0.81 -13.87 -7.01
CA ASP A 193 -0.63 -14.07 -6.85
C ASP A 193 -1.12 -13.29 -5.63
N VAL A 194 -1.31 -11.97 -5.83
CA VAL A 194 -1.85 -11.06 -4.81
C VAL A 194 -3.30 -11.41 -4.44
N ALA A 195 -4.01 -12.16 -5.28
CA ALA A 195 -5.37 -12.61 -5.02
C ALA A 195 -5.46 -13.72 -3.96
N ARG A 196 -4.33 -14.14 -3.36
CA ARG A 196 -4.30 -15.04 -2.19
C ARG A 196 -4.03 -14.34 -0.87
N LEU A 197 -3.56 -13.10 -0.90
CA LEU A 197 -3.23 -12.34 0.30
C LEU A 197 -4.44 -12.27 1.26
N GLY A 198 -4.20 -12.51 2.54
CA GLY A 198 -5.18 -12.28 3.61
C GLY A 198 -6.32 -13.28 3.67
N LEU A 199 -6.35 -14.33 2.84
CA LEU A 199 -7.39 -15.37 2.92
C LEU A 199 -7.44 -16.05 4.28
N ARG A 200 -6.28 -16.21 4.95
CA ARG A 200 -6.17 -16.84 6.27
C ARG A 200 -6.53 -15.90 7.42
N TRP A 201 -6.31 -14.61 7.24
CA TRP A 201 -6.36 -13.61 8.33
C TRP A 201 -7.57 -12.70 8.26
N THR A 202 -8.45 -12.90 7.27
CA THR A 202 -9.70 -12.15 7.14
C THR A 202 -10.85 -12.99 7.73
N PRO A 203 -11.33 -12.69 8.94
CA PRO A 203 -12.38 -13.48 9.58
C PRO A 203 -13.73 -13.35 8.84
N LEU A 204 -14.01 -12.17 8.31
CA LEU A 204 -15.22 -11.89 7.54
C LEU A 204 -14.87 -11.15 6.26
N PHE A 205 -15.14 -11.78 5.12
CA PHE A 205 -14.93 -11.13 3.83
C PHE A 205 -15.95 -10.02 3.56
N HIS A 206 -15.45 -8.90 3.04
CA HIS A 206 -16.27 -7.82 2.53
C HIS A 206 -17.30 -8.32 1.49
N LEU A 207 -18.44 -7.64 1.36
CA LEU A 207 -19.52 -8.07 0.46
C LEU A 207 -19.06 -8.24 -0.99
N ASP A 208 -18.16 -7.34 -1.42
CA ASP A 208 -17.55 -7.29 -2.75
C ASP A 208 -16.24 -8.07 -2.87
N ASP A 209 -15.81 -8.80 -1.84
CA ASP A 209 -14.59 -9.59 -1.91
C ASP A 209 -14.74 -10.72 -2.95
N PRO A 210 -13.81 -10.84 -3.92
CA PRO A 210 -13.83 -11.94 -4.88
C PRO A 210 -13.81 -13.34 -4.22
N ALA A 211 -13.15 -13.49 -3.07
CA ALA A 211 -13.06 -14.77 -2.36
C ALA A 211 -14.42 -15.22 -1.78
N ARG A 212 -15.31 -14.26 -1.47
CA ARG A 212 -16.67 -14.56 -1.00
C ARG A 212 -17.50 -15.28 -2.06
N ARG A 213 -17.27 -14.96 -3.35
CA ARG A 213 -17.97 -15.58 -4.48
C ARG A 213 -17.39 -16.95 -4.84
N ALA A 214 -16.08 -17.13 -4.68
CA ALA A 214 -15.40 -18.40 -4.96
C ALA A 214 -15.81 -19.56 -4.02
N GLY A 215 -16.26 -19.26 -2.79
CA GLY A 215 -16.82 -20.23 -1.85
C GLY A 215 -18.29 -20.62 -2.11
N ARG A 216 -18.95 -19.97 -3.07
CA ARG A 216 -20.30 -20.32 -3.54
C ARG A 216 -20.20 -21.02 -4.89
N ARG A 217 -19.82 -22.30 -4.91
CA ARG A 217 -20.17 -23.15 -6.06
C ARG A 217 -21.63 -23.61 -5.89
N PRO A 218 -22.44 -23.68 -6.97
CA PRO A 218 -23.78 -24.27 -6.91
C PRO A 218 -23.74 -25.72 -6.45
#